data_AF-A0A1H7B841-F1
#
_entry.id   AF-A0A1H7B841-F1
#
_cell.length_a   1.000
_cell.length_b   1.000
_cell.length_c   1.000
_cell.angle_alpha   90.00
_cell.angle_beta   90.00
_cell.angle_gamma   90.00
#
_symmetry.space_group_name_H-M   'P 1'
#
loop_
_entity.id
_entity.type
_entity.pdbx_description
1 polymer ?
#
loop_
_entity_poly.entity_id
_entity_poly.type
_entity_poly.pdbx_seq_one_letter_code
_entity_poly.pdbx_strand_id
1 'polypeptide(L)'
;MFLYKIRIEISMEAGVDSMERIQYDIGDVVKMKKQHPCGSDLWEITRTGIDFGLKCKGCGRFVMIPRPKFEKAVKLIVEKNTEPFKPDRLGY
;
A
#
# COMPACT_ATOMS: atom_id res chain seq x y z
N MET A 1 -13.67 53.38 6.49
CA MET A 1 -12.45 53.39 5.65
C MET A 1 -11.27 53.13 6.57
N PHE A 2 -10.56 52.02 6.34
CA PHE A 2 -9.41 51.52 7.11
C PHE A 2 -9.67 51.13 8.57
N LEU A 3 -9.68 49.82 8.84
CA LEU A 3 -9.09 49.16 10.02
C LEU A 3 -9.35 47.64 9.97
N TYR A 4 -8.97 46.99 8.86
CA TYR A 4 -8.76 45.53 8.83
C TYR A 4 -7.53 45.25 7.98
N LYS A 5 -6.36 45.54 8.56
CA LYS A 5 -5.06 45.15 8.02
C LYS A 5 -4.47 44.09 8.94
N ILE A 6 -5.18 42.95 9.04
CA ILE A 6 -4.68 41.76 9.73
C ILE A 6 -3.84 40.98 8.73
N ARG A 7 -2.54 41.10 8.98
CA ARG A 7 -1.43 40.37 8.40
C ARG A 7 -1.56 38.90 8.77
N ILE A 8 -1.97 38.06 7.81
CA ILE A 8 -1.82 36.60 7.89
C ILE A 8 -0.91 36.20 6.73
N GLU A 9 0.37 36.09 7.06
CA GLU A 9 1.37 35.38 6.28
C GLU A 9 1.18 33.90 6.61
N ILE A 10 0.41 33.20 5.78
CA ILE A 10 0.41 31.72 5.77
C ILE A 10 0.71 31.32 4.33
N SER A 11 2.00 31.19 4.06
CA SER A 11 2.53 30.30 3.03
C SER A 11 2.08 28.88 3.36
N MET A 12 1.06 28.39 2.68
CA MET A 12 0.76 26.96 2.60
C MET A 12 0.38 26.63 1.16
N GLU A 13 1.40 26.61 0.30
CA GLU A 13 1.35 25.95 -0.99
C GLU A 13 1.33 24.44 -0.76
N ALA A 14 0.22 23.90 -0.23
CA ALA A 14 -0.02 22.47 -0.23
C ALA A 14 -0.51 22.07 -1.63
N GLY A 15 0.43 22.01 -2.57
CA GLY A 15 0.23 21.29 -3.82
C GLY A 15 -0.10 19.84 -3.51
N VAL A 16 -1.37 19.47 -3.66
CA VAL A 16 -1.80 18.08 -3.67
C VAL A 16 -1.33 17.50 -5.00
N ASP A 17 -0.07 17.05 -5.05
CA ASP A 17 0.39 16.16 -6.11
C ASP A 17 -0.52 14.93 -6.05
N SER A 18 -1.47 14.91 -6.97
CA SER A 18 -2.48 13.88 -7.14
C SER A 18 -1.79 12.63 -7.68
N MET A 19 -0.98 11.99 -6.85
CA MET A 19 -0.51 10.65 -7.10
C MET A 19 -1.56 9.71 -6.52
N GLU A 20 -2.36 9.09 -7.40
CA GLU A 20 -3.32 8.06 -7.03
C GLU A 20 -2.61 6.97 -6.23
N ARG A 21 -2.75 7.01 -4.90
CA ARG A 21 -2.20 6.00 -4.00
C ARG A 21 -3.03 4.74 -4.18
N ILE A 22 -2.52 3.81 -4.97
CA ILE A 22 -3.06 2.45 -5.07
C ILE A 22 -3.14 1.87 -3.65
N GLN A 23 -4.37 1.60 -3.20
CA GLN A 23 -4.62 0.98 -1.90
C GLN A 23 -4.50 -0.53 -2.03
N TYR A 24 -3.71 -1.13 -1.15
CA TYR A 24 -3.51 -2.57 -1.05
C TYR A 24 -4.14 -3.07 0.24
N ASP A 25 -4.90 -4.14 0.16
CA ASP A 25 -5.53 -4.82 1.28
C ASP A 25 -4.90 -6.20 1.54
N ILE A 26 -5.22 -6.79 2.68
CA ILE A 26 -4.82 -8.15 3.03
C ILE A 26 -5.65 -9.11 2.19
N GLY A 27 -4.99 -10.10 1.57
CA GLY A 27 -5.60 -11.05 0.66
C GLY A 27 -5.48 -10.65 -0.81
N ASP A 28 -5.06 -9.42 -1.13
CA ASP A 28 -4.80 -9.03 -2.52
C ASP A 28 -3.70 -9.90 -3.15
N VAL A 29 -3.89 -10.29 -4.41
CA VAL A 29 -2.87 -10.98 -5.20
C VAL A 29 -2.25 -9.99 -6.17
N VAL A 30 -0.94 -9.77 -6.01
CA VAL A 30 -0.16 -8.85 -6.83
C VAL A 30 0.85 -9.61 -7.67
N LYS A 31 1.12 -9.07 -8.86
CA LYS A 31 2.19 -9.54 -9.74
C LYS A 31 3.40 -8.65 -9.58
N MET A 32 4.55 -9.25 -9.27
CA MET A 32 5.81 -8.55 -9.15
C MET A 32 6.55 -8.43 -10.48
N LYS A 33 7.39 -7.38 -10.60
CA LYS A 33 8.30 -7.18 -11.74
C LYS A 33 9.42 -8.23 -11.77
N LYS A 34 9.89 -8.65 -10.59
CA LYS A 34 10.89 -9.71 -10.45
C LYS A 34 10.21 -11.03 -10.12
N GLN A 35 10.61 -12.08 -10.82
CA GLN A 35 10.17 -13.44 -10.54
C GLN A 35 10.81 -13.95 -9.26
N HIS A 36 10.06 -14.74 -8.49
CA HIS A 36 10.61 -15.48 -7.36
C HIS A 36 11.54 -16.58 -7.90
N PRO A 37 12.64 -16.96 -7.21
CA PRO A 37 13.49 -18.09 -7.60
C PRO A 37 12.76 -19.42 -7.85
N CYS A 38 11.52 -19.59 -7.37
CA CYS A 38 10.71 -20.77 -7.67
C CYS A 38 10.02 -20.73 -9.05
N GLY A 39 10.12 -19.63 -9.80
CA GLY A 39 9.48 -19.48 -11.11
C GLY A 39 8.10 -18.83 -11.09
N SER A 40 7.55 -18.45 -9.93
CA SER A 40 6.28 -17.70 -9.87
C SER A 40 6.49 -16.21 -9.65
N ASP A 41 5.65 -15.39 -10.26
CA ASP A 41 5.63 -13.93 -10.10
C ASP A 41 4.40 -13.40 -9.35
N LEU A 42 3.54 -14.33 -8.89
CA LEU A 42 2.31 -14.06 -8.14
C LEU A 42 2.56 -14.13 -6.63
N TRP A 43 2.12 -13.09 -5.94
CA TRP A 43 2.27 -12.92 -4.51
C TRP A 43 0.96 -12.49 -3.87
N GLU A 44 0.58 -13.14 -2.79
CA GLU A 44 -0.57 -12.80 -1.97
C GLU A 44 -0.12 -11.93 -0.80
N ILE A 45 -0.78 -10.80 -0.57
CA ILE A 45 -0.51 -9.90 0.54
C ILE A 45 -1.10 -10.49 1.80
N THR A 46 -0.26 -10.83 2.77
CA THR A 46 -0.70 -11.41 4.04
C THR A 46 -0.70 -10.40 5.18
N ARG A 47 0.05 -9.31 5.04
CA ARG A 47 0.13 -8.24 6.03
C ARG A 47 0.33 -6.89 5.35
N THR A 48 -0.45 -5.90 5.76
CA THR A 48 -0.29 -4.49 5.38
C THR A 48 0.18 -3.68 6.59
N GLY A 49 1.09 -2.72 6.39
CA GLY A 49 1.71 -1.96 7.48
C GLY A 49 2.91 -1.15 7.00
N ILE A 50 3.93 -1.01 7.86
CA ILE A 50 5.23 -0.41 7.51
C ILE A 50 5.96 -1.31 6.49
N ASP A 51 5.94 -2.62 6.73
CA ASP A 51 6.41 -3.64 5.79
C ASP A 51 5.27 -4.56 5.38
N PHE A 52 5.27 -4.90 4.08
CA PHE A 52 4.33 -5.82 3.49
C PHE A 52 4.79 -7.26 3.71
N GLY A 53 3.90 -8.08 4.26
CA GLY A 53 4.04 -9.53 4.28
C GLY A 53 3.48 -10.11 2.99
N LEU A 54 4.27 -10.95 2.32
CA LEU A 54 3.91 -11.51 1.03
C LEU A 54 4.13 -13.02 1.04
N LYS A 55 3.17 -13.76 0.47
CA LYS A 55 3.22 -15.20 0.29
C LYS A 55 3.28 -15.55 -1.19
N CYS A 56 4.31 -16.27 -1.60
CA CYS A 56 4.42 -16.74 -2.98
C CYS A 56 3.35 -17.79 -3.27
N LYS A 57 2.54 -17.60 -4.32
CA LYS A 57 1.48 -18.56 -4.69
C LYS A 57 1.99 -19.85 -5.34
N GLY A 58 3.23 -19.88 -5.80
CA GLY A 58 3.84 -21.08 -6.38
C GLY A 58 4.47 -22.03 -5.36
N CYS A 59 5.19 -21.49 -4.38
CA CYS A 59 5.95 -22.30 -3.41
C CYS A 59 5.54 -22.09 -1.94
N GLY A 60 4.63 -21.15 -1.66
CA GLY A 60 4.16 -20.86 -0.30
C GLY A 60 5.16 -20.13 0.60
N ARG A 61 6.33 -19.73 0.08
CA ARG A 61 7.34 -18.99 0.87
C ARG A 61 6.83 -17.61 1.26
N PHE A 62 7.07 -17.23 2.51
CA PHE A 62 6.74 -15.90 3.03
C PHE A 62 7.98 -15.00 3.04
N VAL A 63 7.79 -13.73 2.65
CA VAL A 63 8.82 -12.70 2.72
C VAL A 63 8.24 -11.40 3.26
N MET A 64 9.05 -10.63 3.98
CA MET A 64 8.72 -9.27 4.39
C MET A 64 9.50 -8.27 3.54
N ILE A 65 8.82 -7.29 2.97
CA ILE A 65 9.43 -6.25 2.12
C ILE A 65 8.98 -4.87 2.60
N PRO A 66 9.90 -3.91 2.77
CA PRO A 66 9.53 -2.56 3.15
C PRO A 66 8.66 -1.92 2.08
N ARG A 67 7.66 -1.15 2.51
CA ARG A 67 6.68 -0.47 1.63
C ARG A 67 7.27 0.22 0.39
N PRO A 68 8.30 1.09 0.48
CA PRO A 68 8.81 1.79 -0.70
C PRO A 68 9.44 0.85 -1.75
N LYS A 69 9.95 -0.30 -1.31
CA LYS A 69 10.47 -1.34 -2.21
C LYS A 69 9.34 -2.14 -2.84
N PHE A 70 8.30 -2.44 -2.05
CA PHE A 70 7.10 -3.11 -2.53
C PHE A 70 6.41 -2.29 -3.63
N GLU A 71 6.12 -1.02 -3.38
CA GLU A 71 5.42 -0.14 -4.33
C GLU A 71 6.17 -0.01 -5.66
N LYS A 72 7.51 -0.03 -5.65
CA LYS A 72 8.34 -0.04 -6.87
C LYS A 72 8.38 -1.39 -7.58
N ALA A 73 8.26 -2.49 -6.82
CA ALA A 73 8.39 -3.86 -7.31
C ALA A 73 7.08 -4.44 -7.85
N VAL A 74 5.93 -3.95 -7.40
CA VAL A 74 4.62 -4.33 -7.94
C VAL A 74 4.50 -3.85 -9.38
N LYS A 75 4.01 -4.74 -10.26
CA LYS A 75 3.68 -4.41 -11.65
C LYS A 75 2.20 -4.07 -11.78
N LEU A 76 1.33 -4.90 -11.18
CA LEU A 76 -0.12 -4.75 -11.19
C LEU A 76 -0.76 -5.62 -10.10
N ILE A 77 -1.99 -5.28 -9.73
CA ILE A 77 -2.86 -6.12 -8.88
C ILE A 77 -3.61 -7.08 -9.82
N VAL A 78 -3.50 -8.38 -9.56
CA VAL A 78 -4.13 -9.45 -10.35
C VAL A 78 -5.52 -9.75 -9.81
N GLU A 79 -5.63 -9.83 -8.49
CA GLU A 79 -6.89 -10.10 -7.79
C GLU A 79 -6.98 -9.15 -6.60
N LYS A 80 -8.12 -8.47 -6.48
CA LYS A 80 -8.39 -7.58 -5.36
C LYS A 80 -9.34 -8.27 -4.40
N ASN A 81 -8.93 -8.39 -3.14
CA ASN A 81 -9.82 -8.83 -2.10
C ASN A 81 -10.89 -7.76 -1.88
N THR A 82 -12.15 -8.12 -2.09
CA THR A 82 -13.29 -7.20 -1.94
C THR A 82 -13.94 -7.36 -0.56
N GLU A 83 -13.44 -8.28 0.26
CA GLU A 83 -13.98 -8.50 1.58
C GLU A 83 -13.54 -7.38 2.53
N PRO A 84 -14.48 -6.72 3.23
CA PRO A 84 -14.11 -5.73 4.22
C PRO A 84 -13.35 -6.42 5.36
N PHE A 85 -12.10 -6.01 5.59
CA PHE A 85 -11.35 -6.43 6.76
C PHE A 85 -12.17 -6.11 8.02
N LYS A 86 -12.75 -7.13 8.65
CA LYS A 86 -13.42 -7.00 9.93
C LYS A 86 -12.32 -7.14 11.00
N PRO A 87 -11.86 -6.04 11.63
CA PRO A 87 -11.01 -6.20 12.79
C PRO A 87 -11.83 -6.99 13.82
N ASP A 88 -11.35 -8.18 14.17
CA ASP A 88 -11.90 -8.93 15.28
C ASP A 88 -11.89 -8.01 16.52
N ARG A 89 -13.08 -7.76 17.04
CA ARG A 89 -13.28 -6.89 18.20
C ARG A 89 -12.93 -7.68 19.45
N LEU A 90 -11.65 -7.82 19.76
CA LEU A 90 -11.19 -7.87 21.16
C LEU A 90 -10.74 -6.44 21.50
N GLY A 91 -11.46 -5.62 22.25
CA GLY A 91 -12.20 -5.96 23.46
C GLY A 91 -11.32 -5.73 24.69
N TYR A 92 -10.73 -4.54 24.83
CA TYR A 92 -10.18 -3.93 26.07
C TYR A 92 -10.17 -2.41 25.92
#